data_AF-A0A2H9MKH0-F1
#
_entry.id   AF-A0A2H9MKH0-F1
#
_cell.length_a   1.000
_cell.length_b   1.000
_cell.length_c   1.000
_cell.angle_alpha   90.00
_cell.angle_beta   90.00
_cell.angle_gamma   90.00
#
_symmetry.space_group_name_H-M   'P 1'
#
loop_
_entity.id
_entity.type
_entity.pdbx_description
1 polymer ?
#
loop_
_entity_poly.entity_id
_entity_poly.type
_entity_poly.pdbx_seq_one_letter_code
_entity_poly.pdbx_strand_id
1 'polypeptide(L)'
;MCSLEEKDKIREEALKISRNIIRECGGAIQAMHRGEKTDLSDIKIETKKLIKTVKNHPDLYYSGFVENAFQEVCETGIVTSVLENKNLPDPDKLGVTYTSYLLGMGDAVG
;
A
#
# COMPACT_ATOMS: atom_id res chain seq x y z
N MET A 1 32.02 -7.64 -0.74
CA MET A 1 31.50 -7.08 -2.00
C MET A 1 30.24 -7.86 -2.35
N CYS A 2 29.10 -7.56 -1.72
CA CYS A 2 27.79 -8.19 -2.01
C CYS A 2 26.80 -7.14 -2.56
N SER A 3 27.31 -6.14 -3.28
CA SER A 3 26.72 -4.80 -3.27
C SER A 3 25.65 -4.50 -4.33
N LEU A 4 25.43 -5.39 -5.30
CA LEU A 4 24.43 -5.17 -6.37
C LEU A 4 23.38 -6.28 -6.42
N GLU A 5 23.81 -7.55 -6.47
CA GLU A 5 22.89 -8.68 -6.62
C GLU A 5 21.89 -8.81 -5.47
N GLU A 6 22.31 -8.57 -4.23
CA GLU A 6 21.40 -8.57 -3.07
C GLU A 6 20.38 -7.43 -3.15
N LYS A 7 20.82 -6.25 -3.56
CA LYS A 7 19.96 -5.08 -3.72
C LYS A 7 18.96 -5.27 -4.86
N ASP A 8 19.38 -5.89 -5.95
CA ASP A 8 18.52 -6.20 -7.09
C ASP A 8 17.45 -7.22 -6.71
N LYS A 9 17.80 -8.27 -5.94
CA LYS A 9 16.81 -9.23 -5.40
C LYS A 9 15.75 -8.55 -4.53
N ILE A 10 16.17 -7.64 -3.64
CA ILE A 10 15.26 -6.89 -2.77
C ILE A 10 14.33 -5.99 -3.60
N ARG A 11 14.87 -5.33 -4.65
CA ARG A 11 14.06 -4.52 -5.56
C ARG A 11 13.02 -5.36 -6.29
N GLU A 12 13.42 -6.51 -6.86
CA GLU A 12 12.51 -7.41 -7.56
C GLU A 12 11.41 -7.94 -6.65
N GLU A 13 11.75 -8.32 -5.42
CA GLU A 13 10.78 -8.74 -4.41
C GLU A 13 9.81 -7.61 -4.07
N ALA A 14 10.31 -6.40 -3.80
CA ALA A 14 9.49 -5.23 -3.50
C ALA A 14 8.56 -4.86 -4.66
N LEU A 15 9.05 -4.92 -5.91
CA LEU A 15 8.24 -4.71 -7.11
C LEU A 15 7.11 -5.73 -7.23
N LYS A 16 7.40 -7.01 -6.97
CA LYS A 16 6.40 -8.07 -7.01
C LYS A 16 5.31 -7.87 -5.96
N ILE A 17 5.70 -7.57 -4.72
CA ILE A 17 4.76 -7.30 -3.63
C ILE A 17 3.90 -6.07 -3.96
N SER A 18 4.53 -4.97 -4.42
CA SER A 18 3.83 -3.73 -4.78
C SER A 18 2.76 -3.94 -5.85
N ARG A 19 3.06 -4.69 -6.91
CA ARG A 19 2.09 -5.02 -7.97
C ARG A 19 0.91 -5.85 -7.44
N ASN A 20 1.17 -6.77 -6.51
CA ASN A 20 0.11 -7.55 -5.89
C ASN A 20 -0.81 -6.67 -5.03
N ILE A 21 -0.24 -5.79 -4.21
CA ILE A 21 -0.98 -4.82 -3.41
C ILE A 21 -1.90 -3.98 -4.30
N ILE A 22 -1.36 -3.35 -5.34
CA ILE A 22 -2.14 -2.51 -6.27
C ILE A 22 -3.32 -3.30 -6.86
N ARG A 23 -3.08 -4.54 -7.32
CA ARG A 23 -4.15 -5.40 -7.87
C ARG A 23 -5.24 -5.70 -6.85
N GLU A 24 -4.86 -6.00 -5.61
CA GLU A 24 -5.80 -6.36 -4.55
C GLU A 24 -6.59 -5.15 -4.05
N CYS A 25 -5.95 -3.99 -3.89
CA CYS A 25 -6.59 -2.71 -3.61
C CYS A 25 -7.62 -2.35 -4.68
N GLY A 26 -7.24 -2.38 -5.97
CA GLY A 26 -8.17 -2.09 -7.06
C GLY A 26 -9.37 -3.05 -7.09
N GLY A 27 -9.15 -4.35 -6.83
CA GLY A 27 -10.23 -5.32 -6.69
C GLY A 27 -11.14 -5.05 -5.50
N ALA A 28 -10.56 -4.64 -4.36
CA ALA A 28 -11.28 -4.30 -3.15
C ALA A 28 -12.18 -3.08 -3.33
N ILE A 29 -11.63 -1.98 -3.87
CA ILE A 29 -12.37 -0.75 -4.16
C ILE A 29 -13.53 -1.04 -5.11
N GLN A 30 -13.30 -1.78 -6.20
CA GLN A 30 -14.36 -2.17 -7.13
C GLN A 30 -15.48 -2.98 -6.46
N ALA A 31 -15.14 -3.90 -5.54
CA ALA A 31 -16.12 -4.66 -4.76
C ALA A 31 -16.92 -3.76 -3.81
N MET A 32 -16.25 -2.83 -3.13
CA MET A 32 -16.90 -1.86 -2.25
C MET A 32 -17.87 -0.95 -3.01
N HIS A 33 -17.54 -0.50 -4.22
CA HIS A 33 -18.48 0.27 -5.07
C HIS A 33 -19.74 -0.52 -5.44
N ARG A 34 -19.67 -1.87 -5.49
CA ARG A 34 -20.84 -2.74 -5.69
C ARG A 34 -21.59 -3.05 -4.39
N GLY A 35 -21.15 -2.51 -3.26
CA GLY A 35 -21.70 -2.81 -1.93
C GLY A 35 -21.33 -4.19 -1.40
N GLU A 36 -20.32 -4.84 -1.99
CA GLU A 36 -19.82 -6.13 -1.53
C GLU A 36 -18.88 -5.92 -0.33
N LYS A 37 -18.93 -6.84 0.64
CA LYS A 37 -17.94 -6.85 1.73
C LYS A 37 -16.62 -7.36 1.20
N THR A 38 -15.53 -6.67 1.56
CA THR A 38 -14.17 -7.08 1.20
C THR A 38 -13.36 -7.39 2.45
N ASP A 39 -12.60 -8.49 2.42
CA ASP A 39 -11.56 -8.72 3.41
C ASP A 39 -10.25 -8.05 2.96
N LEU A 40 -9.67 -7.26 3.86
CA LEU A 40 -8.42 -6.53 3.63
C LEU A 40 -7.24 -7.16 4.39
N SER A 41 -7.43 -8.34 4.97
CA SER A 41 -6.40 -9.06 5.73
C SER A 41 -5.13 -9.29 4.90
N ASP A 42 -5.27 -9.76 3.66
CA ASP A 42 -4.16 -10.02 2.75
C ASP A 42 -3.41 -8.73 2.37
N ILE A 43 -4.13 -7.67 2.01
CA ILE A 43 -3.55 -6.35 1.72
C ILE A 43 -2.72 -5.85 2.91
N LYS A 44 -3.23 -5.99 4.14
CA LYS A 44 -2.51 -5.60 5.36
C LYS A 44 -1.25 -6.44 5.59
N ILE A 45 -1.29 -7.74 5.30
CA ILE A 45 -0.14 -8.65 5.43
C ILE A 45 0.93 -8.27 4.41
N GLU A 46 0.56 -8.12 3.14
CA GLU A 46 1.49 -7.76 2.07
C GLU A 46 2.06 -6.35 2.26
N THR A 47 1.28 -5.39 2.76
CA THR A 47 1.79 -4.04 3.10
C THR A 47 2.89 -4.11 4.16
N LYS A 48 2.66 -4.85 5.25
CA LYS A 48 3.68 -5.05 6.30
C LYS A 48 4.93 -5.74 5.75
N LYS A 49 4.74 -6.71 4.86
CA LYS A 49 5.84 -7.40 4.18
C LYS A 49 6.64 -6.42 3.32
N LEU A 50 5.98 -5.61 2.50
CA LEU A 50 6.62 -4.58 1.68
C LEU A 50 7.46 -3.64 2.54
N ILE A 51 6.86 -3.05 3.59
CA ILE A 51 7.56 -2.15 4.51
C ILE A 51 8.79 -2.83 5.09
N LYS A 52 8.69 -4.08 5.54
CA LYS A 52 9.82 -4.83 6.08
C LYS A 52 10.91 -5.05 5.04
N THR A 53 10.55 -5.39 3.80
CA THR A 53 11.48 -5.63 2.69
C THR A 53 12.27 -4.36 2.33
N VAL A 54 11.63 -3.19 2.35
CA VAL A 54 12.27 -1.92 1.95
C VAL A 54 12.78 -1.05 3.11
N LYS A 55 12.53 -1.43 4.38
CA LYS A 55 12.85 -0.61 5.57
C LYS A 55 14.30 -0.12 5.64
N ASN A 56 15.25 -0.97 5.23
CA ASN A 56 16.68 -0.65 5.27
C ASN A 56 17.21 -0.09 3.94
N HIS A 57 16.31 0.18 2.99
CA HIS A 57 16.61 0.66 1.64
C HIS A 57 15.77 1.91 1.34
N PRO A 58 16.16 3.09 1.86
CA PRO A 58 15.40 4.32 1.66
C PRO A 58 15.14 4.65 0.18
N ASP A 59 16.08 4.30 -0.71
CA ASP A 59 15.93 4.49 -2.15
C ASP A 59 14.82 3.64 -2.78
N LEU A 60 14.49 2.50 -2.16
CA LEU A 60 13.34 1.68 -2.54
C LEU A 60 12.08 2.12 -1.81
N TYR A 61 12.17 2.48 -0.52
CA TYR A 61 11.01 2.91 0.27
C TYR A 61 10.33 4.15 -0.34
N TYR A 62 11.12 5.11 -0.83
CA TYR A 62 10.63 6.30 -1.52
C TYR A 62 10.60 6.16 -3.06
N SER A 63 10.71 4.93 -3.59
CA SER A 63 10.62 4.71 -5.02
C SER A 63 9.16 4.81 -5.49
N GLY A 64 8.96 5.26 -6.72
CA GLY A 64 7.62 5.49 -7.26
C GLY A 64 6.71 4.25 -7.24
N PHE A 65 7.25 3.03 -7.39
CA PHE A 65 6.42 1.83 -7.34
C PHE A 65 5.97 1.46 -5.91
N VAL A 66 6.77 1.78 -4.89
CA VAL A 66 6.38 1.61 -3.48
C VAL A 66 5.41 2.69 -3.06
N GLU A 67 5.66 3.95 -3.43
CA GLU A 67 4.73 5.07 -3.19
C GLU A 67 3.36 4.78 -3.84
N ASN A 68 3.32 4.31 -5.09
CA ASN A 68 2.05 3.94 -5.73
C ASN A 68 1.31 2.82 -4.97
N ALA A 69 2.03 1.79 -4.49
CA ALA A 69 1.41 0.73 -3.70
C ALA A 69 0.90 1.24 -2.35
N PHE A 70 1.63 2.14 -1.69
CA PHE A 70 1.21 2.76 -0.45
C PHE A 70 0.01 3.68 -0.63
N GLN A 71 -0.05 4.43 -1.74
CA GLN A 71 -1.20 5.27 -2.11
C GLN A 71 -2.49 4.44 -2.21
N GLU A 72 -2.45 3.31 -2.94
CA GLU A 72 -3.57 2.38 -3.08
C GLU A 72 -4.03 1.78 -1.73
N VAL A 73 -3.08 1.46 -0.84
CA VAL A 73 -3.39 1.00 0.53
C VAL A 73 -4.07 2.10 1.33
N CYS A 74 -3.61 3.34 1.20
CA CYS A 74 -4.20 4.49 1.88
C CYS A 74 -5.62 4.73 1.40
N GLU A 75 -5.83 4.80 0.09
CA GLU A 75 -7.16 4.96 -0.52
C GLU A 75 -8.10 3.86 -0.05
N THR A 76 -7.72 2.60 -0.22
CA THR A 76 -8.54 1.44 0.18
C THR A 76 -8.91 1.51 1.68
N GLY A 77 -7.95 1.85 2.53
CA GLY A 77 -8.17 1.99 3.97
C GLY A 77 -9.09 3.17 4.34
N ILE A 78 -8.95 4.29 3.64
CA ILE A 78 -9.78 5.49 3.83
C ILE A 78 -11.21 5.23 3.37
N VAL A 79 -11.40 4.73 2.15
CA VAL A 79 -12.72 4.36 1.60
C VAL A 79 -13.45 3.40 2.53
N THR A 80 -12.76 2.36 3.01
CA THR A 80 -13.33 1.41 3.98
C THR A 80 -13.78 2.11 5.27
N SER A 81 -12.94 2.99 5.82
CA SER A 81 -13.25 3.70 7.06
C SER A 81 -14.46 4.63 6.89
N VAL A 82 -14.57 5.29 5.73
CA VAL A 82 -15.72 6.14 5.39
C VAL A 82 -17.00 5.32 5.26
N LEU A 83 -16.97 4.22 4.49
CA LEU A 83 -18.13 3.34 4.31
C LEU A 83 -18.62 2.70 5.61
N GLU A 84 -17.69 2.39 6.52
CA GLU A 84 -18.00 1.81 7.83
C GLU A 84 -18.24 2.86 8.93
N ASN A 85 -18.18 4.15 8.61
CA ASN A 85 -18.33 5.27 9.54
C ASN A 85 -17.38 5.18 10.75
N LYS A 86 -16.12 4.84 10.48
CA LYS A 86 -15.01 4.71 11.44
C LYS A 86 -14.03 5.86 11.29
N ASN A 87 -13.16 6.02 12.29
CA ASN A 87 -12.04 6.96 12.20
C ASN A 87 -11.11 6.60 11.04
N LEU A 88 -10.58 7.62 10.36
CA LEU A 88 -9.60 7.46 9.30
C LEU A 88 -8.34 6.73 9.82
N PRO A 89 -7.68 5.95 8.96
CA PRO A 89 -6.45 5.27 9.35
C PRO A 89 -5.35 6.29 9.64
N ASP A 90 -4.55 5.98 10.65
CA ASP A 90 -3.41 6.78 11.07
C ASP A 90 -2.19 6.44 10.18
N PRO A 91 -1.62 7.40 9.43
CA PRO A 91 -0.52 7.16 8.50
C PRO A 91 0.71 6.56 9.20
N ASP A 92 1.00 6.96 10.44
CA ASP A 92 2.16 6.45 11.18
C ASP A 92 1.97 4.97 11.56
N LYS A 93 0.72 4.57 11.82
CA LYS A 93 0.37 3.16 12.10
C LYS A 93 0.34 2.31 10.83
N LEU A 94 0.02 2.91 9.69
CA LEU A 94 0.10 2.24 8.39
C LEU A 94 1.56 2.02 7.96
N GLY A 95 2.49 2.88 8.40
CA GLY A 95 3.91 2.81 8.04
C GLY A 95 4.19 3.24 6.59
N VAL A 96 3.28 4.05 6.05
CA VAL A 96 3.32 4.64 4.71
C VAL A 96 3.86 6.07 4.78
N THR A 97 4.21 6.64 3.64
CA THR A 97 4.66 8.03 3.58
C THR A 97 3.46 8.97 3.68
N TYR A 98 3.68 10.17 4.23
CA TYR A 98 2.63 11.20 4.23
C TYR A 98 2.21 11.60 2.81
N THR A 99 3.14 11.57 1.85
CA THR A 99 2.85 11.84 0.44
C THR A 99 1.82 10.82 -0.09
N SER A 100 2.11 9.53 0.06
CA SER A 100 1.18 8.45 -0.32
C SER A 100 -0.17 8.57 0.37
N TYR A 101 -0.17 8.92 1.66
CA TYR A 101 -1.40 9.08 2.43
C TYR A 101 -2.28 10.22 1.91
N LEU A 102 -1.69 11.39 1.65
CA LEU A 102 -2.42 12.55 1.14
C LEU A 102 -2.94 12.31 -0.29
N LEU A 103 -2.15 11.65 -1.15
CA LEU A 103 -2.59 11.26 -2.49
C LEU A 103 -3.75 10.27 -2.43
N GLY A 104 -3.62 9.20 -1.63
CA GLY A 104 -4.69 8.20 -1.48
C GLY A 104 -5.96 8.78 -0.85
N MET A 105 -5.84 9.79 0.02
CA MET A 105 -6.99 10.54 0.50
C MET A 105 -7.68 11.35 -0.59
N GLY A 106 -6.90 11.93 -1.52
CA GLY A 106 -7.44 12.62 -2.68
C GLY A 106 -8.20 11.69 -3.62
N ASP A 107 -7.65 10.49 -3.87
CA ASP A 107 -8.27 9.49 -4.73
C ASP A 107 -9.54 8.90 -4.12
N ALA A 108 -9.59 8.74 -2.79
CA ALA A 108 -10.77 8.24 -2.09
C ALA A 108 -12.06 9.08 -2.24
N VAL A 109 -11.96 10.29 -2.79
CA VAL A 109 -13.09 11.18 -3.08
C VAL A 109 -13.67 10.95 -4.49
N GLY A 110 -12.87 10.39 -5.41
CA GLY A 110 -13.24 10.15 -6.82
C GLY A 110 -14.22 9.00 -7.01
#